data_AF-A0A6G3CDW6-F1
#
_entry.id   AF-A0A6G3CDW6-F1
#
_cell.length_a   1.000
_cell.length_b   1.000
_cell.length_c   1.000
_cell.angle_alpha   90.00
_cell.angle_beta   90.00
_cell.angle_gamma   90.00
#
_symmetry.space_group_name_H-M   'P 1'
#
loop_
_entity.id
_entity.type
_entity.pdbx_description
1 polymer ?
#
loop_
_entity_poly.entity_id
_entity_poly.type
_entity_poly.pdbx_seq_one_letter_code
_entity_poly.pdbx_strand_id
1 'polypeptide(L)'
;MTTRDELRLLPWAGPDGKPCYLSTDDQGGYVSRLADHIEAFQLGMASQLLEHSRQVLDDETEDPEELNLLAAQLTSALRDVLRVATSRGRSPVAPRRP
;
A
#
# COMPACT_ATOMS: atom_id res chain seq x y z
N MET A 1 -27.33 -1.00 12.75
CA MET A 1 -26.46 0.02 12.15
C MET A 1 -25.04 -0.38 12.48
N THR A 2 -24.37 -1.14 11.61
CA THR A 2 -22.98 -1.55 11.80
C THR A 2 -22.10 -0.31 11.71
N THR A 3 -21.34 -0.07 12.78
CA THR A 3 -20.41 1.04 12.88
C THR A 3 -19.28 0.85 11.88
N ARG A 4 -18.84 1.93 11.23
CA ARG A 4 -17.77 1.92 10.20
C ARG A 4 -16.43 1.36 10.72
N ASP A 5 -16.30 1.19 12.04
CA ASP A 5 -15.18 0.54 12.73
C ASP A 5 -15.11 -0.98 12.54
N GLU A 6 -16.15 -1.64 11.99
CA GLU A 6 -16.17 -3.10 11.75
C GLU A 6 -15.79 -3.50 10.31
N LEU A 7 -15.43 -2.52 9.45
CA LEU A 7 -15.12 -2.76 8.04
C LEU A 7 -13.62 -2.59 7.77
N ARG A 8 -12.92 -3.69 7.51
CA ARG A 8 -11.52 -3.69 7.07
C ARG A 8 -11.44 -3.33 5.58
N LEU A 9 -10.67 -2.30 5.22
CA LEU A 9 -10.34 -2.02 3.82
C LEU A 9 -9.39 -3.10 3.28
N LEU A 10 -9.67 -3.65 2.11
CA LEU A 10 -8.82 -4.68 1.48
C LEU A 10 -7.67 -4.05 0.67
N PRO A 11 -6.49 -4.70 0.61
CA PRO A 11 -5.31 -4.18 -0.09
C PRO A 11 -5.42 -4.22 -1.62
N TRP A 12 -6.52 -4.74 -2.17
CA TRP A 12 -6.89 -4.67 -3.58
C TRP A 12 -8.17 -3.87 -3.79
N ALA A 13 -8.32 -3.31 -5.00
CA ALA A 13 -9.57 -2.71 -5.44
C ALA A 13 -10.52 -3.76 -6.02
N GLY A 14 -11.82 -3.43 -6.04
CA GLY A 14 -12.81 -4.22 -6.76
C GLY A 14 -12.66 -4.09 -8.28
N PRO A 15 -13.44 -4.85 -9.06
CA PRO A 15 -13.39 -4.83 -10.53
C PRO A 15 -13.56 -3.43 -11.13
N ASP A 16 -14.37 -2.57 -10.50
CA ASP A 16 -14.60 -1.17 -10.91
C ASP A 16 -13.50 -0.20 -10.44
N GLY A 17 -12.41 -0.68 -9.85
CA GLY A 17 -11.40 0.17 -9.19
C GLY A 17 -11.85 0.77 -7.86
N LYS A 18 -13.06 0.42 -7.37
CA LYS A 18 -13.62 0.95 -6.12
C LYS A 18 -12.95 0.28 -4.90
N PRO A 19 -12.79 1.00 -3.77
CA PRO A 19 -12.34 0.40 -2.51
C PRO A 19 -13.26 -0.75 -2.07
N CYS A 20 -12.67 -1.89 -1.70
CA CYS A 20 -13.41 -3.05 -1.18
C CYS A 20 -13.23 -3.16 0.33
N TYR A 21 -14.31 -3.47 1.02
CA TYR A 21 -14.32 -3.61 2.47
C TYR A 21 -14.80 -5.00 2.88
N LEU A 22 -14.21 -5.55 3.93
CA LEU A 22 -14.58 -6.82 4.55
C LEU A 22 -15.24 -6.54 5.92
N SER A 23 -16.43 -7.09 6.15
CA SER A 23 -17.05 -7.11 7.49
C SER A 23 -16.30 -8.09 8.38
N THR A 24 -15.81 -7.63 9.52
CA THR A 24 -14.90 -8.39 10.38
C THR A 24 -15.59 -9.21 11.47
N ASP A 25 -16.82 -9.68 11.24
CA ASP A 25 -17.55 -10.55 12.19
C ASP A 25 -16.75 -11.84 12.50
N ASP A 26 -15.81 -12.22 11.64
CA ASP A 26 -14.87 -13.34 11.83
C ASP A 26 -13.41 -12.89 11.63
N GLN A 27 -12.76 -12.44 12.71
CA GLN A 27 -11.32 -12.16 12.77
C GLN A 27 -10.53 -13.45 12.51
N GLY A 28 -10.13 -13.68 11.25
CA GLY A 28 -9.35 -14.86 10.85
C GLY A 28 -9.86 -15.62 9.62
N GLY A 29 -10.99 -15.19 9.02
CA GLY A 29 -11.55 -15.79 7.81
C GLY A 29 -10.57 -15.81 6.62
N TYR A 30 -10.86 -16.64 5.60
CA TYR A 30 -10.01 -16.83 4.42
C TYR A 30 -9.60 -15.51 3.73
N VAL A 31 -10.56 -14.58 3.57
CA VAL A 31 -10.32 -13.27 2.95
C VAL A 31 -9.39 -12.40 3.82
N SER A 32 -9.49 -12.49 5.15
CA SER A 32 -8.59 -11.77 6.06
C SER A 32 -7.15 -12.26 5.91
N ARG A 33 -6.93 -13.58 5.87
CA ARG A 33 -5.59 -14.16 5.65
C ARG A 33 -5.03 -13.83 4.28
N LEU A 34 -5.88 -13.82 3.25
CA LEU A 34 -5.49 -13.38 1.91
C LEU A 34 -5.09 -11.89 1.90
N ALA A 35 -5.82 -11.04 2.61
CA ALA A 35 -5.45 -9.63 2.82
C ALA A 35 -4.08 -9.51 3.49
N ASP A 36 -3.84 -10.26 4.57
CA ASP A 36 -2.54 -10.23 5.26
C ASP A 36 -1.38 -10.67 4.34
N HIS A 37 -1.60 -11.69 3.50
CA HIS A 37 -0.60 -12.16 2.55
C HIS A 37 -0.29 -11.12 1.46
N ILE A 38 -1.32 -10.50 0.89
CA ILE A 38 -1.15 -9.47 -0.14
C ILE A 38 -0.49 -8.21 0.45
N GLU A 39 -0.86 -7.81 1.67
CA GLU A 39 -0.19 -6.72 2.38
C GLU A 39 1.31 -7.03 2.58
N ALA A 40 1.65 -8.24 3.04
CA ALA A 40 3.05 -8.64 3.22
C ALA A 40 3.82 -8.62 1.89
N PHE A 41 3.20 -9.07 0.81
CA PHE A 41 3.79 -9.04 -0.53
C PHE A 41 4.05 -7.58 -1.00
N GLN A 42 3.05 -6.70 -0.89
CA GLN A 42 3.18 -5.28 -1.26
C GLN A 42 4.29 -4.59 -0.46
N LEU A 43 4.36 -4.83 0.86
CA LEU A 43 5.41 -4.25 1.70
C LEU A 43 6.81 -4.82 1.38
N GLY A 44 6.90 -6.10 1.03
CA GLY A 44 8.14 -6.73 0.59
C GLY A 44 8.65 -6.12 -0.72
N MET A 45 7.77 -5.95 -1.70
CA MET A 45 8.08 -5.29 -2.97
C MET A 45 8.52 -3.84 -2.78
N ALA A 46 7.82 -3.08 -1.92
CA ALA A 46 8.19 -1.71 -1.60
C ALA A 46 9.58 -1.62 -0.93
N SER A 47 9.91 -2.59 -0.08
CA SER A 47 11.23 -2.66 0.57
C SER A 47 12.36 -2.93 -0.42
N GLN A 48 12.16 -3.86 -1.35
CA GLN A 48 13.12 -4.16 -2.43
C GLN A 48 13.32 -2.97 -3.36
N LEU A 49 12.23 -2.30 -3.75
CA LEU A 49 12.30 -1.10 -4.58
C LEU A 49 13.03 0.03 -3.86
N LEU A 50 12.83 0.17 -2.55
CA LEU A 50 13.54 1.19 -1.76
C LEU A 50 15.05 0.90 -1.70
N GLU A 51 15.46 -0.36 -1.54
CA GLU A 51 16.88 -0.74 -1.60
C GLU A 51 17.49 -0.45 -2.97
N HIS A 52 16.82 -0.86 -4.04
CA HIS A 52 17.25 -0.57 -5.40
C HIS A 52 17.35 0.94 -5.66
N SER A 53 16.36 1.72 -5.21
CA SER A 53 16.36 3.18 -5.41
C SER A 53 17.54 3.87 -4.74
N ARG A 54 18.08 3.32 -3.63
CA ARG A 54 19.27 3.88 -2.98
C ARG A 54 20.52 3.62 -3.81
N GLN A 55 20.63 2.43 -4.41
CA GLN A 55 21.76 2.09 -5.28
C GLN A 55 21.79 2.98 -6.51
N VAL A 56 20.63 3.19 -7.12
CA VAL A 56 20.41 4.07 -8.28
C VAL A 56 20.77 5.51 -7.94
N LEU A 57 20.30 6.04 -6.80
CA LEU A 57 20.62 7.41 -6.38
C LEU A 57 22.10 7.63 -5.98
N ASP A 58 22.83 6.57 -5.64
CA ASP A 58 24.25 6.62 -5.30
C ASP A 58 25.15 6.59 -6.56
N ASP A 59 24.60 6.29 -7.75
CA ASP A 59 25.33 6.32 -9.03
C ASP A 59 25.25 7.71 -9.69
N GLU A 60 26.41 8.36 -9.88
CA GLU A 60 26.49 9.71 -10.45
C GLU A 60 26.24 9.77 -11.97
N THR A 61 26.06 8.62 -12.64
CA THR A 61 25.96 8.52 -14.12
C THR A 61 24.58 8.19 -14.66
N GLU A 62 23.56 8.23 -13.80
CA GLU A 62 22.20 7.80 -14.10
C GLU A 62 21.48 8.62 -15.18
N ASP A 63 20.77 7.91 -16.04
CA ASP A 63 19.96 8.49 -17.12
C ASP A 63 18.70 9.17 -16.52
N PRO A 64 18.39 10.43 -16.87
CA PRO A 64 17.13 11.08 -16.50
C PRO A 64 15.86 10.26 -16.79
N GLU A 65 15.85 9.41 -17.82
CA GLU A 65 14.72 8.51 -18.09
C GLU A 65 14.58 7.41 -17.01
N GLU A 66 15.69 6.86 -16.53
CA GLU A 66 15.74 5.85 -15.47
C GLU A 66 15.25 6.42 -14.14
N LEU A 67 15.67 7.64 -13.80
CA LEU A 67 15.17 8.37 -12.63
C LEU A 67 13.66 8.63 -12.69
N ASN A 68 13.13 8.98 -13.86
CA ASN A 68 11.68 9.17 -14.04
C ASN A 68 10.91 7.86 -13.85
N LEU A 69 11.43 6.74 -14.39
CA LEU A 69 10.85 5.43 -14.20
C LEU A 69 10.86 5.02 -12.72
N LEU A 70 11.99 5.21 -12.04
CA LEU A 70 12.14 4.93 -10.61
C LEU A 70 11.14 5.76 -9.79
N ALA A 71 11.00 7.05 -10.08
CA ALA A 71 10.05 7.93 -9.40
C ALA A 71 8.60 7.46 -9.58
N ALA A 72 8.23 6.98 -10.77
CA ALA A 72 6.91 6.41 -11.04
C ALA A 72 6.68 5.12 -10.25
N GLN A 73 7.67 4.22 -10.20
CA GLN A 73 7.61 2.99 -9.42
C GLN A 73 7.47 3.28 -7.92
N LEU A 74 8.28 4.21 -7.37
CA LEU A 74 8.22 4.62 -5.96
C LEU A 74 6.86 5.22 -5.62
N THR A 75 6.29 6.04 -6.51
CA THR A 75 4.95 6.62 -6.32
C THR A 75 3.87 5.53 -6.25
N SER A 76 3.97 4.49 -7.08
CA SER A 76 3.06 3.35 -7.02
C SER A 76 3.22 2.56 -5.71
N ALA A 77 4.44 2.24 -5.32
CA ALA A 77 4.71 1.51 -4.08
C ALA A 77 4.22 2.29 -2.84
N LEU A 78 4.41 3.62 -2.81
CA LEU A 78 3.90 4.47 -1.72
C LEU A 78 2.37 4.45 -1.66
N ARG A 79 1.67 4.45 -2.79
CA ARG A 79 0.21 4.33 -2.83
C ARG A 79 -0.24 3.00 -2.21
N ASP A 80 0.43 1.91 -2.52
CA ASP A 80 0.13 0.60 -1.96
C ASP A 80 0.40 0.57 -0.45
N VAL A 81 1.54 1.08 0.01
CA VAL A 81 1.89 1.19 1.44
C VAL A 81 0.85 2.00 2.21
N LEU A 82 0.40 3.14 1.67
CA LEU A 82 -0.65 3.96 2.30
C LEU A 82 -1.98 3.21 2.37
N ARG A 83 -2.30 2.40 1.37
CA ARG A 83 -3.49 1.54 1.38
C ARG A 83 -3.39 0.47 2.47
N VAL A 84 -2.23 -0.19 2.62
CA VAL A 84 -1.98 -1.16 3.70
C VAL A 84 -2.09 -0.51 5.08
N ALA A 85 -1.50 0.68 5.25
CA ALA A 85 -1.59 1.43 6.50
C ALA A 85 -3.04 1.79 6.85
N THR A 86 -3.83 2.20 5.86
CA THR A 86 -5.27 2.49 6.00
C THR A 86 -6.07 1.22 6.32
N SER A 87 -5.79 0.09 5.65
CA SER A 87 -6.39 -1.23 5.93
C SER A 87 -6.27 -1.61 7.40
N ARG A 88 -5.10 -1.36 8.00
CA ARG A 88 -4.80 -1.71 9.40
C ARG A 88 -5.27 -0.67 10.42
N GLY A 89 -6.02 0.35 10.01
CA GLY A 89 -6.41 1.47 10.87
C GLY A 89 -5.22 2.32 11.34
N ARG A 90 -4.03 2.10 10.77
CA ARG A 90 -2.80 2.86 11.04
C ARG A 90 -2.72 4.03 10.06
N SER A 91 -3.80 4.79 9.93
CA SER A 91 -3.79 5.96 9.06
C SER A 91 -2.66 6.89 9.52
N PRO A 92 -1.66 7.21 8.68
CA PRO A 92 -0.74 8.29 9.00
C PRO A 92 -1.63 9.53 9.11
N VAL A 93 -1.65 10.13 10.30
CA VAL A 93 -2.45 11.32 10.59
C VAL A 93 -2.36 12.30 9.41
N ALA A 94 -3.48 12.53 8.73
CA ALA A 94 -3.47 13.48 7.62
C ALA A 94 -3.07 14.85 8.18
N PRO A 95 -2.19 15.62 7.52
CA PRO A 95 -1.95 16.99 7.93
C PRO A 95 -3.29 17.72 7.88
N ARG A 96 -3.73 18.22 9.04
CA ARG A 96 -4.89 19.11 9.14
C ARG A 96 -4.62 20.28 8.21
N ARG A 97 -5.32 20.35 7.07
CA ARG A 97 -5.35 21.58 6.28
C ARG A 97 -6.14 22.64 7.08
N PRO A 98 -5.67 23.89 7.10
CA PRO A 98 -6.31 24.99 7.81
C PRO A 98 -7.69 25.32 7.26
#